data_AF-A0A1M7GX74-F1
#
_entry.id   AF-A0A1M7GX74-F1
#
_cell.length_a   1.000
_cell.length_b   1.000
_cell.length_c   1.000
_cell.angle_alpha   90.00
_cell.angle_beta   90.00
_cell.angle_gamma   90.00
#
_symmetry.space_group_name_H-M   'P 1'
#
loop_
_entity.id
_entity.type
_entity.pdbx_description
1 polymer ?
#
loop_
_entity_poly.entity_id
_entity_poly.type
_entity_poly.pdbx_seq_one_letter_code
_entity_poly.pdbx_strand_id
1 'polypeptide(L)'
;MFENPLFLIPFMTGLIFTVVGFIMLKFPPKKINSLYGYRSANAMKSQERWDFAQNYSSKEMIKLGLLLSACCIFSFVTNFNPTTNRNIGLSLLIVMVIALLLRVERAIKNKFGTH
;
A
#
# COMPACT_ATOMS: atom_id res chain seq x y z
N MET A 1 -21.29 -10.18 -11.41
CA MET A 1 -20.30 -10.76 -10.47
C MET A 1 -19.01 -9.93 -10.47
N PHE A 2 -18.28 -9.85 -11.58
CA PHE A 2 -17.06 -9.03 -11.70
C PHE A 2 -17.31 -7.51 -11.63
N GLU A 3 -18.53 -7.07 -11.90
CA GLU A 3 -18.96 -5.67 -11.74
C GLU A 3 -19.28 -5.29 -10.29
N ASN A 4 -19.23 -6.24 -9.34
CA ASN A 4 -19.47 -5.92 -7.93
C ASN A 4 -18.37 -4.96 -7.44
N PRO A 5 -18.70 -3.77 -6.92
CA PRO A 5 -17.70 -2.83 -6.41
C PRO A 5 -16.79 -3.43 -5.31
N LEU A 6 -17.33 -4.35 -4.51
CA LEU A 6 -16.58 -5.07 -3.47
C LEU A 6 -15.59 -6.10 -4.04
N PHE A 7 -15.78 -6.52 -5.29
CA PHE A 7 -14.80 -7.31 -6.04
C PHE A 7 -13.78 -6.39 -6.72
N LEU A 8 -14.27 -5.45 -7.54
CA LEU A 8 -13.46 -4.69 -8.47
C LEU A 8 -12.46 -3.77 -7.77
N ILE A 9 -12.91 -3.02 -6.76
CA ILE A 9 -12.06 -2.03 -6.07
C ILE A 9 -10.88 -2.73 -5.39
N PRO A 10 -11.06 -3.70 -4.48
CA PRO A 10 -9.94 -4.32 -3.79
C PRO A 10 -9.04 -5.12 -4.74
N PHE A 11 -9.61 -5.82 -5.72
CA PHE A 11 -8.84 -6.64 -6.66
C PHE A 11 -7.92 -5.78 -7.54
N MET A 12 -8.47 -4.77 -8.22
CA MET A 12 -7.71 -3.91 -9.14
C MET A 12 -6.69 -3.06 -8.41
N THR A 13 -7.09 -2.40 -7.32
CA THR A 13 -6.17 -1.53 -6.57
C THR A 13 -5.09 -2.36 -5.89
N GLY A 14 -5.43 -3.50 -5.29
CA GLY A 14 -4.44 -4.42 -4.72
C GLY A 14 -3.42 -4.90 -5.75
N LEU A 15 -3.86 -5.25 -6.97
CA LEU A 15 -2.96 -5.64 -8.06
C LEU A 15 -2.02 -4.50 -8.44
N ILE A 16 -2.53 -3.28 -8.55
CA ILE A 16 -1.72 -2.07 -8.83
C ILE A 16 -0.69 -1.87 -7.72
N PHE A 17 -1.07 -1.93 -6.44
CA PHE A 17 -0.14 -1.82 -5.31
C PHE A 17 0.95 -2.88 -5.37
N THR A 18 0.59 -4.13 -5.70
CA THR A 18 1.55 -5.22 -5.83
C THR A 18 2.53 -4.97 -6.98
N VAL A 19 2.04 -4.60 -8.17
CA VAL A 19 2.88 -4.30 -9.34
C VAL A 19 3.81 -3.13 -9.08
N VAL A 20 3.28 -2.03 -8.55
CA VAL A 20 4.10 -0.85 -8.20
C VAL A 20 5.11 -1.20 -7.11
N GLY A 21 4.74 -1.99 -6.11
CA GLY A 21 5.65 -2.48 -5.10
C GLY A 21 6.81 -3.30 -5.69
N PHE A 22 6.55 -4.17 -6.68
CA PHE A 22 7.60 -4.89 -7.41
C PHE A 22 8.51 -3.95 -8.22
N ILE A 23 7.93 -2.97 -8.91
CA ILE A 23 8.70 -1.97 -9.66
C ILE A 23 9.61 -1.19 -8.71
N MET A 24 9.08 -0.72 -7.58
CA MET A 24 9.85 0.02 -6.58
C MET A 24 10.91 -0.83 -5.88
N LEU A 25 10.65 -2.13 -5.69
CA LEU A 25 11.63 -3.04 -5.13
C LEU A 25 12.80 -3.27 -6.09
N LYS A 26 12.52 -3.38 -7.39
CA LYS A 26 13.53 -3.64 -8.44
C LYS A 26 14.25 -2.37 -8.89
N PHE A 27 13.55 -1.25 -8.93
CA PHE A 27 14.04 0.04 -9.40
C PHE A 27 13.75 1.13 -8.35
N PRO A 28 14.33 1.03 -7.14
CA PRO A 28 14.14 2.05 -6.12
C PRO A 28 14.82 3.36 -6.57
N PRO A 29 14.26 4.52 -6.19
CA PRO A 29 14.95 5.79 -6.43
C PRO A 29 16.24 5.82 -5.62
N LYS A 30 17.38 5.92 -6.31
CA LYS A 30 18.72 5.84 -5.69
C LYS A 30 19.14 7.08 -4.91
N LYS A 31 18.44 8.20 -5.10
CA LYS A 31 18.71 9.48 -4.44
C LYS A 31 17.40 10.08 -3.96
N ILE A 32 17.48 10.81 -2.86
CA ILE A 32 16.36 11.62 -2.36
C ILE A 32 15.89 12.55 -3.49
N ASN A 33 14.60 12.48 -3.81
CA ASN A 33 14.00 13.28 -4.87
C ASN A 33 12.51 13.55 -4.57
N SER A 34 11.93 14.49 -5.30
CA SER A 34 10.52 14.88 -5.18
C SER A 34 9.60 14.14 -6.16
N LEU A 35 10.13 13.37 -7.11
CA LEU A 35 9.36 12.77 -8.21
C LEU A 35 8.66 11.47 -7.81
N TYR A 36 9.40 10.50 -7.25
CA TYR A 36 8.82 9.19 -6.91
C TYR A 36 9.52 8.51 -5.72
N GLY A 37 8.85 7.49 -5.18
CA GLY A 37 9.25 6.76 -3.98
C GLY A 37 8.45 7.14 -2.74
N TYR A 38 8.79 6.50 -1.62
CA TYR A 38 8.21 6.80 -0.32
C TYR A 38 8.87 8.05 0.28
N ARG A 39 8.17 9.19 0.19
CA ARG A 39 8.68 10.55 0.42
C ARG A 39 8.17 11.18 1.72
N SER A 40 8.15 10.43 2.82
CA SER A 40 7.84 11.04 4.11
C SER A 40 9.01 11.89 4.61
N ALA A 41 8.72 12.90 5.44
CA ALA A 41 9.76 13.74 6.05
C ALA A 41 10.81 12.90 6.81
N ASN A 42 10.39 11.80 7.45
CA ASN A 42 11.31 10.90 8.15
C ASN A 42 12.18 10.09 7.18
N ALA A 43 11.64 9.65 6.04
CA ALA A 43 12.40 8.94 5.02
C ALA A 43 13.46 9.85 4.36
N MET A 44 13.16 11.13 4.19
CA MET A 44 14.01 12.07 3.44
C MET A 44 15.13 12.73 4.27
N LYS A 45 15.26 12.44 5.58
CA LYS A 45 16.27 13.10 6.42
C LYS A 45 17.72 12.73 6.09
N SER A 46 17.95 11.52 5.58
CA SER A 46 19.28 11.06 5.17
C SER A 46 19.16 10.01 4.08
N GLN A 47 20.23 9.81 3.31
CA GLN A 47 20.26 8.80 2.25
C GLN A 47 20.03 7.39 2.81
N GLU A 48 20.56 7.08 3.99
CA GLU A 48 20.35 5.77 4.63
C GLU A 48 18.88 5.53 5.02
N ARG A 49 18.21 6.55 5.55
CA ARG A 49 16.76 6.51 5.86
C ARG A 49 15.94 6.35 4.58
N TRP A 50 16.34 7.05 3.53
CA TRP A 50 15.71 6.98 2.22
C TRP A 50 15.79 5.56 1.65
N ASP A 51 16.98 4.98 1.57
CA ASP A 51 17.21 3.63 1.03
C ASP A 51 16.45 2.57 1.82
N PHE A 52 16.44 2.69 3.15
CA PHE A 52 15.63 1.83 4.01
C PHE A 52 14.14 1.97 3.73
N ALA A 53 13.63 3.21 3.66
CA ALA A 53 12.21 3.48 3.44
C ALA A 53 11.75 2.97 2.06
N GLN A 54 12.56 3.13 1.00
CA GLN A 54 12.23 2.60 -0.32
C GLN A 54 12.11 1.08 -0.29
N ASN A 55 13.10 0.38 0.26
CA ASN A 55 13.08 -1.08 0.33
C ASN A 55 11.91 -1.60 1.18
N TYR A 56 11.67 -1.00 2.36
CA TYR A 56 10.64 -1.44 3.28
C TYR A 56 9.23 -1.15 2.74
N SER A 57 8.99 0.06 2.22
CA SER A 57 7.69 0.43 1.63
C SER A 57 7.35 -0.44 0.43
N SER A 58 8.32 -0.76 -0.44
CA SER A 58 8.10 -1.64 -1.59
C SER A 58 7.59 -3.02 -1.18
N LYS A 59 8.20 -3.62 -0.15
CA LYS A 59 7.78 -4.92 0.41
C LYS A 59 6.38 -4.84 1.04
N GLU A 60 6.10 -3.76 1.75
CA GLU A 60 4.77 -3.53 2.34
C GLU A 60 3.69 -3.28 1.29
N MET A 61 3.99 -2.58 0.19
CA MET A 61 3.08 -2.44 -0.96
C MET A 61 2.73 -3.80 -1.57
N ILE A 62 3.72 -4.67 -1.77
CA ILE A 62 3.48 -6.03 -2.28
C ILE A 62 2.59 -6.81 -1.32
N LYS A 63 2.96 -6.85 -0.03
CA LYS A 63 2.26 -7.63 1.00
C LYS A 63 0.81 -7.16 1.18
N LEU A 64 0.60 -5.85 1.35
CA LEU A 64 -0.73 -5.28 1.57
C LEU A 64 -1.56 -5.24 0.28
N GLY A 65 -0.92 -5.08 -0.89
CA GLY A 65 -1.59 -5.20 -2.19
C GLY A 65 -2.16 -6.59 -2.42
N LEU A 66 -1.37 -7.65 -2.16
CA LEU A 66 -1.84 -9.04 -2.25
C LEU A 66 -2.98 -9.32 -1.26
N LEU A 67 -2.85 -8.82 -0.02
CA LEU A 67 -3.90 -8.95 0.98
C LEU A 67 -5.19 -8.25 0.56
N LEU A 68 -5.10 -7.02 0.05
CA LEU A 68 -6.25 -6.26 -0.45
C LEU A 68 -6.91 -6.96 -1.63
N SER A 69 -6.12 -7.48 -2.57
CA SER A 69 -6.65 -8.28 -3.68
C SER A 69 -7.39 -9.52 -3.20
N ALA A 70 -6.86 -10.22 -2.19
CA ALA A 70 -7.52 -11.39 -1.61
C ALA A 70 -8.86 -11.05 -0.92
N CYS A 71 -9.03 -9.84 -0.40
CA CYS A 71 -10.31 -9.40 0.17
C CYS A 71 -11.46 -9.35 -0.86
N CYS A 72 -11.20 -9.40 -2.17
CA CYS A 72 -12.26 -9.48 -3.18
C CYS A 72 -13.12 -10.74 -3.02
N ILE A 73 -12.60 -11.80 -2.40
CA ILE A 73 -13.32 -13.06 -2.13
C ILE A 73 -14.59 -12.81 -1.30
N PHE A 74 -14.59 -11.79 -0.43
CA PHE A 74 -15.77 -11.42 0.35
C PHE A 74 -16.99 -11.11 -0.54
N SER A 75 -16.78 -10.58 -1.74
CA SER A 75 -17.86 -10.29 -2.69
C SER A 75 -18.64 -11.53 -3.14
N PHE A 76 -18.06 -12.74 -3.02
CA PHE A 76 -18.71 -13.99 -3.41
C PHE A 76 -19.55 -14.61 -2.29
N VAL A 77 -19.30 -14.22 -1.04
CA VAL A 77 -20.01 -14.76 0.13
C VAL A 77 -21.05 -13.78 0.69
N THR A 78 -21.01 -12.52 0.28
CA THR A 78 -21.95 -11.48 0.73
C THR A 78 -22.90 -11.04 -0.38
N ASN A 79 -24.18 -10.88 -0.05
CA ASN A 79 -25.21 -10.34 -0.95
C ASN A 79 -25.70 -8.96 -0.49
N PHE A 80 -24.78 -8.02 -0.27
CA PHE A 80 -25.16 -6.64 0.06
C PHE A 80 -25.60 -5.85 -1.17
N ASN A 81 -26.32 -4.75 -0.94
CA ASN A 81 -26.67 -3.81 -2.00
C ASN A 81 -25.40 -3.15 -2.61
N PRO A 82 -25.47 -2.62 -3.84
CA PRO A 82 -24.31 -2.04 -4.53
C PRO A 82 -23.65 -0.88 -3.77
N THR A 83 -24.44 -0.05 -3.08
CA THR A 83 -23.95 1.09 -2.30
C THR A 83 -23.08 0.64 -1.12
N THR A 84 -23.55 -0.36 -0.37
CA THR A 84 -22.82 -0.96 0.76
C THR A 84 -21.54 -1.63 0.27
N ASN A 85 -21.60 -2.40 -0.81
CA ASN A 85 -20.41 -3.03 -1.41
C ASN A 85 -19.33 -2.01 -1.78
N ARG A 86 -19.72 -0.90 -2.42
CA ARG A 86 -18.80 0.20 -2.76
C ARG A 86 -18.18 0.82 -1.51
N ASN A 87 -18.98 1.12 -0.50
CA ASN A 87 -18.50 1.74 0.73
C ASN A 87 -17.50 0.84 1.47
N ILE A 88 -17.76 -0.47 1.53
CA ILE A 88 -16.83 -1.45 2.11
C ILE A 88 -15.53 -1.51 1.30
N GLY A 89 -15.63 -1.63 -0.04
CA GLY A 89 -14.45 -1.67 -0.91
C GLY A 89 -13.54 -0.45 -0.77
N LEU A 90 -14.12 0.76 -0.72
CA LEU A 90 -13.39 2.00 -0.48
C LEU A 90 -12.79 2.06 0.92
N SER A 91 -13.53 1.60 1.94
CA SER A 91 -13.04 1.57 3.32
C SER A 91 -11.84 0.64 3.46
N LEU A 92 -11.88 -0.55 2.86
CA LEU A 92 -10.77 -1.50 2.83
C LEU A 92 -9.51 -0.88 2.19
N LEU A 93 -9.68 -0.20 1.05
CA LEU A 93 -8.58 0.52 0.39
C LEU A 93 -7.97 1.58 1.32
N ILE A 94 -8.79 2.44 1.92
CA ILE A 94 -8.31 3.51 2.82
C ILE A 94 -7.57 2.91 4.02
N VAL A 95 -8.13 1.88 4.66
CA VAL A 95 -7.50 1.19 5.79
C VAL A 95 -6.16 0.60 5.39
N MET A 96 -6.05 -0.04 4.22
CA MET A 96 -4.78 -0.60 3.74
C MET A 96 -3.72 0.47 3.46
N VAL A 97 -4.12 1.61 2.87
CA VAL A 97 -3.20 2.74 2.64
C VAL A 97 -2.71 3.32 3.97
N ILE A 98 -3.61 3.55 4.93
CA ILE A 98 -3.23 4.04 6.27
C ILE A 98 -2.30 3.04 6.96
N ALA A 99 -2.63 1.74 6.90
CA ALA A 99 -1.79 0.68 7.46
C ALA A 99 -0.39 0.67 6.85
N LEU A 100 -0.28 0.85 5.52
CA LEU A 100 1.00 0.94 4.83
C LEU A 100 1.83 2.11 5.36
N LEU A 101 1.26 3.32 5.37
CA LEU A 101 1.95 4.53 5.85
C LEU A 101 2.42 4.36 7.30
N LEU A 102 1.53 3.90 8.18
CA LEU A 102 1.87 3.69 9.59
C LEU A 102 2.96 2.62 9.78
N ARG A 103 2.92 1.51 9.03
CA ARG A 103 3.94 0.46 9.13
C ARG A 103 5.30 0.92 8.65
N VAL A 104 5.36 1.70 7.57
CA VAL A 104 6.61 2.28 7.08
C VAL A 104 7.16 3.33 8.06
N GLU A 105 6.33 4.26 8.52
CA GLU A 105 6.75 5.28 9.50
C GLU A 105 7.22 4.67 10.82
N ARG A 106 6.52 3.67 11.35
CA ARG A 106 6.96 2.94 12.54
C ARG A 106 8.28 2.22 12.30
N ALA A 107 8.47 1.59 11.15
CA ALA A 107 9.72 0.91 10.83
C ALA A 107 10.91 1.90 10.74
N ILE A 108 10.70 3.09 10.14
CA ILE A 108 11.73 4.14 10.10
C ILE A 108 12.06 4.60 11.53
N LYS A 109 11.05 4.90 12.35
CA LYS A 109 11.25 5.34 13.75
C LYS A 109 11.95 4.29 14.60
N ASN A 110 11.57 3.02 14.46
CA ASN A 110 12.18 1.92 15.20
C ASN A 110 13.65 1.71 14.82
N LYS A 111 14.03 1.97 13.57
CA LYS A 111 15.41 1.80 13.10
C LYS A 111 16.30 3.01 13.40
N PHE A 112 15.78 4.24 13.30
CA PHE A 112 16.59 5.46 13.30
C PHE A 112 16.26 6.47 14.42
N GLY A 113 15.28 6.17 15.28
CA GLY A 113 14.79 7.09 16.30
C GLY A 113 13.97 8.26 15.74
N THR A 114 13.61 9.20 16.61
CA THR A 114 12.77 10.37 16.29
C THR A 114 13.55 11.61 15.87
N HIS A 115 14.89 11.57 15.94
CA HIS A 115 15.78 12.69 15.60
C HIS A 115 15.67 13.07 14.12
#